data_AF-A0A2V8WQX0-F1
#
_entry.id   AF-A0A2V8WQX0-F1
#
_cell.length_a   1.000
_cell.length_b   1.000
_cell.length_c   1.000
_cell.angle_alpha   90.00
_cell.angle_beta   90.00
_cell.angle_gamma   90.00
#
_symmetry.space_group_name_H-M   'P 1'
#
loop_
_entity.id
_entity.type
_entity.pdbx_description
1 polymer ?
#
loop_
_entity_poly.entity_id
_entity_poly.type
_entity_poly.pdbx_seq_one_letter_code
_entity_poly.pdbx_strand_id
1 'polypeptide(L)'
;MPAGANQAAAEDKKAPAAKKETKWQGHVVRINKDESQMDIRDAKTTMAGHLKKVAYDSSTEWTKLGKPGKQDDVKEESFVIVLGQVDDKGVLHAKRIDLRLPR
;
A
#
# COMPACT_ATOMS: atom_id res chain seq x y z
N MET A 1 26.38 -50.08 2.62
CA MET A 1 25.46 -48.99 2.27
C MET A 1 26.12 -47.67 2.66
N PRO A 2 26.25 -46.69 1.75
CA PRO A 2 26.26 -45.29 2.16
C PRO A 2 25.00 -44.59 1.64
N ALA A 3 24.46 -43.73 2.50
CA ALA A 3 23.21 -43.02 2.31
C ALA A 3 23.28 -42.07 1.12
N GLY A 4 22.38 -42.26 0.16
CA GLY A 4 22.04 -41.24 -0.83
C GLY A 4 21.30 -40.11 -0.13
N ALA A 5 22.00 -39.02 0.14
CA ALA A 5 21.41 -37.76 0.54
C ALA A 5 20.47 -37.29 -0.58
N ASN A 6 19.17 -37.52 -0.39
CA ASN A 6 18.17 -36.95 -1.27
C ASN A 6 18.07 -35.46 -0.98
N GLN A 7 18.56 -34.66 -1.93
CA GLN A 7 18.37 -33.23 -2.03
C GLN A 7 16.88 -32.91 -1.94
N ALA A 8 16.40 -32.48 -0.77
CA ALA A 8 15.25 -31.61 -0.72
C ALA A 8 15.79 -30.21 -0.97
N ALA A 9 15.56 -29.74 -2.19
CA ALA A 9 15.73 -28.35 -2.58
C ALA A 9 15.16 -27.47 -1.46
N ALA A 10 16.05 -26.84 -0.70
CA ALA A 10 15.72 -25.62 0.00
C ALA A 10 15.40 -24.64 -1.13
N GLU A 11 14.13 -24.59 -1.52
CA GLU A 11 13.55 -23.47 -2.22
C GLU A 11 14.08 -22.24 -1.51
N ASP A 12 15.02 -21.57 -2.18
CA ASP A 12 15.37 -20.18 -1.98
C ASP A 12 14.10 -19.38 -2.25
N LYS A 13 13.10 -19.53 -1.36
CA LYS A 13 12.23 -18.45 -0.98
C LYS A 13 13.19 -17.49 -0.29
N LYS A 14 13.92 -16.71 -1.11
CA LYS A 14 14.13 -15.30 -0.82
C LYS A 14 12.78 -14.80 -0.34
N ALA A 15 12.56 -14.84 0.97
CA ALA A 15 11.54 -14.06 1.61
C ALA A 15 11.77 -12.67 1.01
N PRO A 16 10.84 -12.12 0.21
CA PRO A 16 11.09 -10.89 -0.51
C PRO A 16 11.52 -9.90 0.56
N ALA A 17 12.79 -9.48 0.48
CA ALA A 17 13.52 -8.80 1.55
C ALA A 17 12.55 -7.87 2.25
N ALA A 18 12.17 -8.18 3.49
CA ALA A 18 11.00 -7.61 4.17
C ALA A 18 10.86 -6.13 3.83
N LYS A 19 10.13 -5.83 2.75
CA LYS A 19 10.09 -4.49 2.17
C LYS A 19 9.37 -3.70 3.24
N LYS A 20 10.11 -2.84 3.93
CA LYS A 20 9.66 -2.16 5.16
C LYS A 20 8.25 -1.64 4.90
N GLU A 21 7.27 -2.26 5.56
CA GLU A 21 5.87 -1.91 5.37
C GLU A 21 5.73 -0.45 5.81
N THR A 22 5.52 0.42 4.83
CA THR A 22 5.42 1.86 4.99
C THR A 22 3.95 2.18 5.17
N LYS A 23 3.65 2.73 6.34
CA LYS A 23 2.34 3.31 6.63
C LYS A 23 2.36 4.78 6.23
N TRP A 24 1.48 5.14 5.31
CA TRP A 24 1.24 6.51 4.89
C TRP A 24 -0.16 6.96 5.32
N GLN A 25 -0.33 8.22 5.69
CA GLN A 25 -1.65 8.74 6.05
C GLN A 25 -1.80 10.17 5.55
N GLY A 26 -2.93 10.47 4.93
CA GLY A 26 -3.11 11.76 4.31
C GLY A 26 -4.43 11.91 3.60
N HIS A 27 -4.58 13.04 2.93
CA HIS A 27 -5.75 13.33 2.10
C HIS A 27 -5.49 12.91 0.67
N VAL A 28 -6.43 12.20 0.08
CA VAL A 28 -6.40 11.90 -1.35
C VAL A 28 -6.56 13.20 -2.11
N VAL A 29 -5.58 13.55 -2.95
CA VAL A 29 -5.65 14.74 -3.80
C VAL A 29 -6.22 14.39 -5.16
N ARG A 30 -5.88 13.20 -5.67
CA ARG A 30 -6.31 12.75 -6.99
C ARG A 30 -6.37 11.23 -7.04
N ILE A 31 -7.34 10.69 -7.77
CA ILE A 31 -7.48 9.24 -8.01
C ILE A 31 -7.47 8.99 -9.53
N ASN A 32 -6.45 8.31 -10.02
CA ASN A 32 -6.39 7.78 -11.38
C ASN A 32 -6.83 6.31 -11.36
N LYS A 33 -8.13 6.09 -11.58
CA LYS A 33 -8.70 4.73 -11.62
C LYS A 33 -8.15 3.90 -12.78
N ASP A 34 -7.84 4.53 -13.92
CA ASP A 34 -7.29 3.85 -15.10
C ASP A 34 -5.92 3.24 -14.86
N GLU A 35 -5.07 3.94 -14.09
CA GLU A 35 -3.71 3.49 -13.75
C GLU A 35 -3.67 2.69 -12.44
N SER A 36 -4.82 2.55 -11.76
CA SER A 36 -4.91 2.08 -10.37
C SER A 36 -3.93 2.80 -9.44
N GLN A 37 -3.85 4.13 -9.58
CA GLN A 37 -2.97 4.99 -8.79
C GLN A 37 -3.75 6.11 -8.14
N MET A 38 -3.30 6.55 -6.97
CA MET A 38 -3.80 7.76 -6.31
C MET A 38 -2.65 8.59 -5.75
N ASP A 39 -2.83 9.89 -5.74
CA ASP A 39 -1.92 10.83 -5.12
C ASP A 39 -2.48 11.23 -3.76
N ILE A 40 -1.70 10.99 -2.71
CA ILE A 40 -2.09 11.29 -1.32
C ILE A 40 -1.15 12.33 -0.77
N ARG A 41 -1.71 13.44 -0.30
CA ARG A 41 -0.99 14.48 0.42
C ARG A 41 -0.91 14.13 1.89
N ASP A 42 0.32 13.97 2.38
CA ASP A 42 0.57 13.66 3.79
C ASP A 42 -0.08 14.68 4.72
N ALA A 43 -0.74 14.21 5.78
CA ALA A 43 -1.41 15.08 6.76
C ALA A 43 -0.51 15.49 7.94
N LYS A 44 0.64 14.83 8.14
CA LYS A 44 1.57 15.12 9.25
C LYS A 44 2.57 16.21 8.91
N THR A 45 2.95 16.33 7.63
CA THR A 45 3.88 17.36 7.20
C THR A 45 3.13 18.53 6.57
N THR A 46 3.23 19.70 7.21
CA THR A 46 2.75 20.99 6.67
C THR A 46 3.56 21.45 5.45
N MET A 47 4.61 20.71 5.05
CA MET A 47 5.35 20.97 3.83
C MET A 47 4.53 20.52 2.61
N ALA A 48 4.01 21.50 1.88
CA ALA A 48 3.11 21.37 0.72
C ALA A 48 3.62 20.51 -0.46
N GLY A 49 4.82 19.93 -0.39
CA GLY A 49 5.46 19.20 -1.48
C GLY A 49 5.38 17.66 -1.42
N HIS A 50 4.84 17.05 -0.36
CA HIS A 50 4.85 15.58 -0.20
C HIS A 50 3.55 14.92 -0.70
N LEU A 51 3.30 15.02 -2.00
CA LEU A 51 2.38 14.11 -2.69
C LEU A 51 3.03 12.74 -2.77
N LYS A 52 2.35 11.71 -2.24
CA LYS A 52 2.79 10.33 -2.35
C LYS A 52 1.92 9.62 -3.38
N LYS A 53 2.58 9.12 -4.43
CA LYS A 53 1.98 8.19 -5.36
C LYS A 53 1.77 6.85 -4.70
N VAL A 54 0.53 6.43 -4.68
CA VAL A 54 0.10 5.13 -4.17
C VAL A 54 -0.48 4.33 -5.33
N ALA A 55 0.15 3.20 -5.64
CA ALA A 55 -0.42 2.21 -6.54
C ALA A 55 -1.25 1.23 -5.73
N TYR A 56 -2.45 0.92 -6.19
CA TYR A 56 -3.30 -0.11 -5.63
C TYR A 56 -3.66 -1.11 -6.72
N ASP A 57 -4.06 -2.30 -6.34
CA ASP A 57 -4.45 -3.37 -7.26
C ASP A 57 -5.61 -4.16 -6.67
N SER A 58 -6.06 -5.21 -7.35
CA SER A 58 -7.19 -6.04 -6.87
C SER A 58 -6.90 -6.78 -5.56
N SER A 59 -5.64 -6.90 -5.16
CA SER A 59 -5.21 -7.47 -3.87
C SER A 59 -5.24 -6.44 -2.74
N THR A 60 -5.45 -5.16 -3.04
CA THR A 60 -5.51 -4.10 -2.04
C THR A 60 -6.79 -4.24 -1.21
N GLU A 61 -6.63 -4.37 0.10
CA GLU A 61 -7.74 -4.42 1.03
C GLU A 61 -8.28 -3.02 1.31
N TRP A 62 -9.54 -2.78 0.97
CA TRP A 62 -10.20 -1.50 1.25
C TRP A 62 -11.03 -1.60 2.52
N THR A 63 -10.75 -0.73 3.48
CA THR A 63 -11.54 -0.59 4.70
C THR A 63 -12.03 0.84 4.88
N LYS A 64 -13.14 1.00 5.60
CA LYS A 64 -13.73 2.29 5.94
C LYS A 64 -14.01 2.30 7.44
N LEU A 65 -13.26 3.08 8.19
CA LEU A 65 -13.34 3.13 9.65
C LEU A 65 -13.21 1.74 10.30
N GLY A 66 -12.33 0.89 9.77
CA GLY A 66 -12.17 -0.49 10.24
C GLY A 66 -13.29 -1.47 9.84
N LYS A 67 -14.26 -1.04 9.04
CA LYS A 67 -15.25 -1.93 8.40
C LYS A 67 -14.80 -2.29 6.97
N PRO A 68 -15.22 -3.43 6.40
CA PRO A 68 -15.00 -3.71 4.98
C PRO A 68 -15.61 -2.57 4.14
N GLY A 69 -14.78 -1.93 3.32
CA GLY A 69 -15.12 -0.79 2.49
C GLY A 69 -14.93 -1.10 1.02
N LYS A 70 -15.22 -0.11 0.17
CA LYS A 70 -14.94 -0.18 -1.26
C LYS A 70 -14.06 0.97 -1.67
N GLN A 71 -13.29 0.79 -2.73
CA GLN A 71 -12.57 1.88 -3.39
C GLN A 71 -13.50 3.04 -3.75
N ASP A 72 -14.75 2.77 -4.14
CA ASP A 72 -15.71 3.83 -4.51
C ASP A 72 -16.15 4.72 -3.34
N ASP A 73 -15.94 4.29 -2.09
CA ASP A 73 -16.13 5.17 -0.93
C ASP A 73 -15.01 6.21 -0.81
N VAL A 74 -13.86 5.97 -1.42
CA VAL A 74 -12.70 6.85 -1.40
C VAL A 74 -12.87 7.92 -2.46
N LYS A 75 -12.99 9.16 -1.99
CA LYS A 75 -13.12 10.35 -2.82
C LYS A 75 -11.87 11.22 -2.68
N GLU A 76 -11.69 12.12 -3.64
CA GLU A 76 -10.77 13.24 -3.48
C GLU A 76 -11.12 14.03 -2.20
N GLU A 77 -10.11 14.61 -1.56
CA GLU A 77 -10.11 15.22 -0.22
C GLU A 77 -10.37 14.25 0.96
N SER A 78 -10.68 12.97 0.69
CA SER A 78 -10.89 11.99 1.77
C SER A 78 -9.60 11.66 2.49
N PHE A 79 -9.66 11.50 3.81
CA PHE A 79 -8.53 11.05 4.58
C PHE A 79 -8.40 9.52 4.46
N VAL A 80 -7.24 9.04 4.06
CA VAL A 80 -6.95 7.61 3.96
C VAL A 80 -5.64 7.28 4.65
N ILE A 81 -5.60 6.09 5.22
CA ILE A 81 -4.40 5.47 5.78
C ILE A 81 -4.04 4.33 4.86
N VAL A 82 -2.94 4.49 4.14
CA VAL A 82 -2.41 3.47 3.26
C VAL A 82 -1.31 2.71 3.98
N LEU A 83 -1.37 1.39 3.88
CA LEU A 83 -0.38 0.48 4.41
C LEU A 83 0.13 -0.33 3.23
N GLY A 84 1.43 -0.23 2.97
CA GLY A 84 1.99 -0.76 1.74
C GLY A 84 3.50 -0.82 1.76
N GLN A 85 4.10 -1.03 0.60
CA GLN A 85 5.55 -1.10 0.44
C GLN A 85 5.96 -0.08 -0.60
N VAL A 86 7.07 0.63 -0.37
CA VAL A 86 7.61 1.53 -1.38
C VAL A 86 8.54 0.73 -2.26
N ASP A 87 8.29 0.76 -3.57
CA ASP A 87 9.13 0.11 -4.56
C ASP A 87 10.31 1.00 -4.96
N ASP A 88 11.31 0.44 -5.65
CA ASP A 88 12.54 1.15 -6.05
C ASP A 88 12.29 2.45 -6.84
N LYS A 89 11.11 2.58 -7.46
CA LYS A 89 10.67 3.79 -8.17
C LYS A 89 10.12 4.89 -7.24
N GLY A 90 10.03 4.65 -5.94
CA GLY A 90 9.43 5.56 -4.96
C GLY A 90 7.89 5.52 -4.93
N VAL A 91 7.26 4.60 -5.65
CA VAL A 91 5.79 4.38 -5.64
C VAL A 91 5.43 3.49 -4.47
N LEU A 92 4.40 3.86 -3.71
CA LEU A 92 3.92 3.06 -2.60
C LEU A 92 2.84 2.09 -3.10
N HIS A 93 3.15 0.80 -3.15
CA HIS A 93 2.20 -0.26 -3.43
C HIS A 93 1.35 -0.55 -2.19
N ALA A 94 0.10 -0.11 -2.24
CA ALA A 94 -0.88 -0.28 -1.18
C ALA A 94 -1.32 -1.74 -1.06
N LYS A 95 -1.06 -2.32 0.11
CA LYS A 95 -1.63 -3.60 0.51
C LYS A 95 -2.99 -3.41 1.19
N ARG A 96 -3.15 -2.32 1.93
CA ARG A 96 -4.40 -1.95 2.60
C ARG A 96 -4.63 -0.45 2.56
N ILE A 97 -5.85 -0.03 2.26
CA ILE A 97 -6.27 1.37 2.29
C ILE A 97 -7.48 1.48 3.22
N ASP A 98 -7.28 2.16 4.35
CA ASP A 98 -8.35 2.48 5.29
C ASP A 98 -8.80 3.92 5.10
N LEU A 99 -10.04 4.11 4.66
CA LEU A 99 -10.70 5.41 4.63
C LEU A 99 -11.09 5.82 6.04
N ARG A 100 -10.60 6.97 6.49
CA ARG A 100 -11.07 7.66 7.69
C ARG A 100 -11.86 8.90 7.34
N LEU A 101 -12.86 9.17 8.18
CA LEU A 101 -13.55 10.45 8.15
C LEU A 101 -12.66 11.50 8.84
N PRO A 102 -12.51 12.71 8.25
CA PRO A 102 -12.00 13.85 9.00
C PRO A 102 -12.95 14.10 10.18
N ARG A 103 -12.38 14.25 11.38
CA ARG A 103 -13.11 14.48 12.62
C ARG A 103 -13.33 15.97 12.84
#